data_AF-A0A961B596-F1
#
_entry.id   AF-A0A961B596-F1
#
_cell.length_a   1.000
_cell.length_b   1.000
_cell.length_c   1.000
_cell.angle_alpha   90.00
_cell.angle_beta   90.00
_cell.angle_gamma   90.00
#
_symmetry.space_group_name_H-M   'P 1'
#
loop_
_entity.id
_entity.type
_entity.pdbx_description
1 polymer ?
#
loop_
_entity_poly.entity_id
_entity_poly.type
_entity_poly.pdbx_seq_one_letter_code
_entity_poly.pdbx_strand_id
1 'polypeptide(L)'
;MPTPEFFYQEMFELGEDDTEYRLLTAEHVSLAPFGDTEILQVAPEALTLLANQAFHDINFFLRPRHLRQVAAILDDPEASENDRMVALTLLKNADVASAGLLPFCQDTGTAIVMGKKRQQGWTHSSDGAPGGDEEALARGVFRTYT
;
A
#
# COMPACT_ATOMS: atom_id res chain seq x y z
N MET A 1 -26.79 -39.20 -17.68
CA MET A 1 -26.78 -37.75 -17.94
C MET A 1 -25.46 -37.42 -18.60
N PRO A 2 -25.42 -36.62 -19.67
CA PRO A 2 -24.14 -36.21 -20.27
C PRO A 2 -23.34 -35.38 -19.27
N THR A 3 -22.03 -35.57 -19.24
CA THR A 3 -21.12 -34.76 -18.42
C THR A 3 -21.12 -33.33 -18.96
N PRO A 4 -21.33 -32.30 -18.12
CA PRO A 4 -21.24 -30.91 -18.57
C PRO A 4 -19.83 -30.56 -19.04
N GLU A 5 -19.73 -29.61 -19.97
CA GLU A 5 -18.45 -29.08 -20.46
C GLU A 5 -17.75 -28.28 -19.35
N PHE A 6 -16.42 -28.39 -19.28
CA PHE A 6 -15.63 -27.65 -18.31
C PHE A 6 -15.54 -26.16 -18.67
N PHE A 7 -15.93 -25.30 -17.75
CA PHE A 7 -15.79 -23.85 -17.86
C PHE A 7 -15.11 -23.31 -16.60
N TYR A 8 -13.97 -22.64 -16.78
CA TYR A 8 -13.29 -21.95 -15.69
C TYR A 8 -13.78 -20.51 -15.60
N GLN A 9 -14.20 -20.11 -14.41
CA GLN A 9 -14.50 -18.73 -14.07
C GLN A 9 -13.71 -18.36 -12.82
N GLU A 10 -13.07 -17.19 -12.84
CA GLU A 10 -12.44 -16.66 -11.64
C GLU A 10 -13.51 -16.33 -10.59
N MET A 11 -13.19 -16.59 -9.32
CA MET A 11 -14.12 -16.29 -8.22
C MET A 11 -14.34 -14.78 -8.05
N PHE A 12 -13.34 -13.97 -8.41
CA PHE A 12 -13.34 -12.53 -8.22
C PHE A 12 -12.93 -11.83 -9.51
N GLU A 13 -13.90 -11.21 -10.19
CA GLU A 13 -13.65 -10.36 -11.35
C GLU A 13 -13.24 -8.97 -10.86
N LEU A 14 -11.99 -8.58 -11.14
CA LEU A 14 -11.45 -7.29 -10.70
C LEU A 14 -11.98 -6.15 -11.58
N GLY A 15 -12.42 -5.06 -10.95
CA GLY A 15 -12.80 -3.83 -11.64
C GLY A 15 -11.59 -2.96 -12.03
N GLU A 16 -11.87 -1.81 -12.63
CA GLU A 16 -10.84 -0.81 -12.95
C GLU A 16 -10.18 -0.25 -11.68
N ASP A 17 -8.89 0.08 -11.79
CA ASP A 17 -8.12 0.72 -10.72
C ASP A 17 -8.12 2.24 -10.95
N ASP A 18 -8.82 2.96 -10.07
CA ASP A 18 -8.90 4.43 -10.06
C ASP A 18 -7.89 5.08 -9.10
N THR A 19 -6.94 4.30 -8.56
CA THR A 19 -5.94 4.79 -7.62
C THR A 19 -4.89 5.65 -8.32
N GLU A 20 -4.61 6.83 -7.76
CA GLU A 20 -3.49 7.67 -8.21
C GLU A 20 -2.17 7.20 -7.59
N TYR A 21 -1.13 7.06 -8.42
CA TYR A 21 0.20 6.61 -8.00
C TYR A 21 1.26 7.69 -8.16
N ARG A 22 2.14 7.79 -7.17
CA ARG A 22 3.36 8.60 -7.22
C ARG A 22 4.56 7.68 -7.47
N LEU A 23 5.37 8.00 -8.48
CA LEU A 23 6.63 7.30 -8.72
C LEU A 23 7.62 7.57 -7.56
N LEU A 24 8.12 6.50 -6.93
CA LEU A 24 9.16 6.61 -5.90
C LEU A 24 10.55 6.63 -6.52
N THR A 25 10.82 5.67 -7.41
CA THR A 25 12.08 5.54 -8.14
C THR A 25 11.87 4.66 -9.37
N ALA A 26 12.72 4.84 -10.38
CA ALA A 26 12.87 3.91 -11.50
C ALA A 26 14.12 3.01 -11.35
N GLU A 27 14.87 3.18 -10.25
CA GLU A 27 16.01 2.34 -9.91
C GLU A 27 15.54 0.98 -9.37
N HIS A 28 16.47 0.03 -9.26
CA HIS A 28 16.24 -1.31 -8.70
C HIS A 28 15.29 -2.22 -9.48
N VAL A 29 14.86 -1.80 -10.67
CA VAL A 29 14.07 -2.60 -11.59
C VAL A 29 14.77 -2.70 -12.94
N SER A 30 14.74 -3.89 -13.53
CA SER A 30 15.30 -4.14 -14.86
C SER A 30 14.53 -5.24 -15.58
N LEU A 31 14.70 -5.31 -16.89
CA LEU A 31 14.24 -6.44 -17.68
C LEU A 31 15.42 -7.34 -18.00
N ALA A 32 15.20 -8.65 -17.91
CA ALA A 32 16.16 -9.66 -18.31
C ALA A 32 15.49 -10.72 -19.21
N PRO A 33 16.20 -11.23 -20.23
CA PRO A 33 15.67 -12.28 -21.09
C PRO A 33 15.62 -13.63 -20.36
N PHE A 34 14.54 -14.36 -20.56
CA PHE A 34 14.37 -15.75 -20.14
C PHE A 34 13.66 -16.54 -21.25
N GLY A 35 14.44 -17.26 -22.04
CA GLY A 35 13.97 -17.87 -23.28
C GLY A 35 13.44 -16.79 -24.22
N ASP A 36 12.21 -16.98 -24.70
CA ASP A 36 11.52 -16.04 -25.60
C ASP A 36 10.70 -14.98 -24.86
N THR A 37 10.85 -14.87 -23.53
CA THR A 37 10.09 -13.93 -22.69
C THR A 37 11.01 -13.02 -21.90
N GLU A 38 10.52 -11.83 -21.56
CA GLU A 38 11.21 -10.93 -20.62
C GLU A 38 10.70 -11.16 -19.19
N ILE A 39 11.61 -11.04 -18.24
CA ILE A 39 11.33 -11.11 -16.81
C ILE A 39 11.64 -9.76 -16.19
N LEU A 40 10.71 -9.28 -15.37
CA LEU A 40 10.94 -8.13 -14.51
C LEU A 40 11.80 -8.57 -13.33
N GLN A 41 13.04 -8.11 -13.29
CA GLN A 41 13.92 -8.26 -12.14
C GLN A 41 13.73 -7.07 -11.20
N VAL A 42 13.54 -7.36 -9.92
CA VAL A 42 13.33 -6.40 -8.86
C VAL A 42 14.38 -6.66 -7.78
N ALA A 43 15.25 -5.69 -7.53
CA ALA A 43 16.23 -5.79 -6.46
C ALA A 43 15.52 -5.66 -5.09
N PRO A 44 16.02 -6.30 -4.01
CA PRO A 44 15.38 -6.29 -2.70
C PRO A 44 15.31 -4.87 -2.10
N GLU A 45 16.20 -3.97 -2.51
CA GLU A 45 16.17 -2.56 -2.14
C GLU A 45 14.87 -1.86 -2.60
N ALA A 46 14.30 -2.27 -3.74
CA ALA A 46 13.03 -1.73 -4.23
C ALA A 46 11.89 -2.03 -3.23
N LEU A 47 11.82 -3.27 -2.73
CA LEU A 47 10.81 -3.69 -1.76
C LEU A 47 11.03 -3.02 -0.40
N THR A 48 12.29 -2.89 0.01
CA THR A 48 12.67 -2.19 1.26
C THR A 48 12.25 -0.72 1.21
N LEU A 49 12.56 -0.04 0.09
CA LEU A 49 12.18 1.37 -0.13
C LEU A 49 10.67 1.54 -0.17
N LEU A 50 9.97 0.68 -0.93
CA LEU A 50 8.53 0.73 -1.06
C LEU A 50 7.83 0.54 0.29
N ALA A 51 8.22 -0.47 1.06
CA ALA A 51 7.65 -0.70 2.38
C ALA A 51 7.96 0.46 3.33
N ASN A 52 9.19 0.97 3.34
CA ASN A 52 9.55 2.10 4.20
C ASN A 52 8.72 3.35 3.88
N GLN A 53 8.58 3.69 2.61
CA GLN A 53 7.76 4.83 2.21
C GLN A 53 6.27 4.61 2.51
N ALA A 54 5.74 3.41 2.23
CA ALA A 54 4.32 3.12 2.45
C ALA A 54 3.94 3.18 3.93
N PHE A 55 4.77 2.60 4.81
CA PHE A 55 4.54 2.65 6.24
C PHE A 55 4.82 4.03 6.84
N HIS A 56 5.71 4.83 6.26
CA HIS A 56 5.78 6.25 6.61
C HIS A 56 4.46 6.95 6.25
N ASP A 57 4.06 6.92 4.97
CA ASP A 57 2.95 7.72 4.47
C ASP A 57 1.61 7.35 5.13
N ILE A 58 1.37 6.07 5.42
CA ILE A 58 0.12 5.63 6.06
C ILE A 58 -0.03 6.13 7.51
N ASN A 59 1.07 6.45 8.19
CA ASN A 59 1.03 6.98 9.56
C ASN A 59 0.77 8.49 9.61
N PHE A 60 1.01 9.23 8.52
CA PHE A 60 0.92 10.69 8.50
C PHE A 60 -0.15 11.24 7.56
N PHE A 61 -0.60 10.46 6.57
CA PHE A 61 -1.57 10.89 5.57
C PHE A 61 -2.79 9.98 5.52
N LEU A 62 -3.93 10.59 5.18
CA LEU A 62 -5.20 9.90 4.95
C LEU A 62 -5.65 10.06 3.51
N ARG A 63 -6.42 9.10 3.00
CA ARG A 63 -6.99 9.18 1.66
C ARG A 63 -7.91 10.41 1.54
N PRO A 64 -7.84 11.19 0.45
CA PRO A 64 -8.71 12.35 0.25
C PRO A 64 -10.21 12.02 0.34
N ARG A 65 -10.62 10.83 -0.12
CA ARG A 65 -12.01 10.36 0.00
C ARG A 65 -12.46 10.26 1.47
N HIS A 66 -11.62 9.75 2.36
CA HIS A 66 -11.94 9.64 3.77
C HIS A 66 -12.02 11.03 4.42
N LEU A 67 -11.06 11.91 4.14
CA LEU A 67 -11.07 13.29 4.65
C LEU A 67 -12.34 14.04 4.21
N ARG A 68 -12.78 13.89 2.97
CA ARG A 68 -14.05 14.47 2.48
C ARG A 68 -15.26 13.93 3.21
N GLN A 69 -15.29 12.63 3.54
CA GLN A 69 -16.38 12.04 4.33
C GLN A 69 -16.43 12.61 5.74
N VAL A 70 -15.28 12.76 6.41
CA VAL A 70 -15.22 13.37 7.75
C VAL A 70 -15.60 14.85 7.70
N ALA A 71 -15.14 15.59 6.69
CA ALA A 71 -15.48 17.00 6.51
C ALA A 71 -16.98 17.22 6.27
N ALA A 72 -17.64 16.33 5.53
CA ALA A 72 -19.08 16.44 5.25
C ALA A 72 -19.95 16.44 6.53
N ILE A 73 -19.47 15.83 7.63
CA ILE A 73 -20.16 15.85 8.94
C ILE A 73 -20.32 17.28 9.47
N LEU A 74 -19.40 18.18 9.12
CA LEU A 74 -19.43 19.57 9.57
C LEU A 74 -20.57 20.38 8.95
N ASP A 75 -21.06 19.97 7.78
CA ASP A 75 -22.12 20.65 7.03
C ASP A 75 -23.48 19.92 7.12
N ASP A 76 -23.48 18.67 7.57
CA ASP A 76 -24.68 17.83 7.64
C ASP A 76 -25.68 18.37 8.69
N PRO A 77 -26.89 18.82 8.33
CA PRO A 77 -27.87 19.35 9.29
C PRO A 77 -28.37 18.32 10.32
N GLU A 78 -28.23 17.02 10.05
CA GLU A 78 -28.63 15.95 10.96
C GLU A 78 -27.53 15.58 11.97
N ALA A 79 -26.30 16.05 11.76
CA ALA A 79 -25.18 15.77 12.65
C ALA A 79 -25.31 16.49 14.00
N SER A 80 -25.10 15.74 15.09
CA SER A 80 -25.10 16.29 16.44
C SER A 80 -23.91 17.21 16.67
N GLU A 81 -23.98 18.02 17.72
CA GLU A 81 -22.84 18.87 18.13
C GLU A 81 -21.59 18.02 18.44
N ASN A 82 -21.77 16.84 19.05
CA ASN A 82 -20.68 15.92 19.34
C ASN A 82 -20.04 15.36 18.07
N ASP A 83 -20.84 15.01 17.07
CA ASP A 83 -20.32 14.51 15.78
C ASP A 83 -19.44 15.56 15.11
N ARG A 84 -19.91 16.82 15.07
CA ARG A 84 -19.16 17.94 14.51
C ARG A 84 -17.88 18.23 15.29
N MET A 85 -17.95 18.19 16.62
CA MET A 85 -16.77 18.38 17.47
C MET A 85 -15.72 17.30 17.23
N VAL A 86 -16.14 16.03 17.14
CA VAL A 86 -15.25 14.89 16.87
C VAL A 86 -14.65 15.01 15.47
N ALA A 87 -15.47 15.30 14.45
CA ALA A 87 -15.01 15.47 13.08
C ALA A 87 -13.97 16.58 12.95
N LEU A 88 -14.22 17.75 13.56
CA LEU A 88 -13.27 18.86 13.57
C LEU A 88 -11.96 18.48 14.28
N THR A 89 -12.05 17.75 15.38
CA THR A 89 -10.87 17.29 16.12
C THR A 89 -10.03 16.31 15.29
N LEU A 90 -10.67 15.35 14.61
CA LEU A 90 -9.99 14.41 13.71
C LEU A 90 -9.31 15.12 12.53
N LEU A 91 -9.97 16.11 11.93
CA LEU A 91 -9.39 16.89 10.83
C LEU A 91 -8.20 17.73 11.27
N LYS A 92 -8.26 18.36 12.46
CA LYS A 92 -7.11 19.06 13.04
C LYS A 92 -5.96 18.11 13.34
N ASN A 93 -6.25 16.91 13.84
CA ASN A 93 -5.24 15.89 14.06
C ASN A 93 -4.58 15.44 12.74
N ALA A 94 -5.37 15.29 11.66
CA ALA A 94 -4.85 14.98 10.33
C ALA A 94 -3.91 16.08 9.80
N ASP A 95 -4.28 17.35 9.98
CA ASP A 95 -3.46 18.50 9.60
C ASP A 95 -2.11 18.50 10.36
N VAL A 96 -2.14 18.32 11.68
CA VAL A 96 -0.93 18.22 12.50
C VAL A 96 -0.06 17.03 12.10
N ALA A 97 -0.66 15.85 11.89
CA ALA A 97 0.07 14.65 11.49
C ALA A 97 0.75 14.80 10.12
N SER A 98 0.13 15.53 9.19
CA SER A 98 0.67 15.75 7.84
C SER A 98 2.04 16.46 7.82
N ALA A 99 2.43 17.12 8.93
CA ALA A 99 3.74 17.72 9.09
C ALA A 99 4.88 16.70 9.29
N GLY A 100 4.57 15.41 9.48
CA GLY A 100 5.56 14.32 9.55
C GLY A 100 6.30 14.19 10.89
N LEU A 101 5.88 14.88 11.94
CA LEU A 101 6.51 14.84 13.27
C LEU A 101 5.80 13.93 14.26
N LEU A 102 4.47 13.97 14.29
CA LEU A 102 3.63 13.16 15.17
C LEU A 102 2.73 12.29 14.31
N PRO A 103 2.71 10.95 14.50
CA PRO A 103 1.83 10.09 13.74
C PRO A 103 0.37 10.41 14.08
N PHE A 104 -0.53 10.13 13.13
CA PHE A 104 -1.97 10.38 13.30
C PHE A 104 -2.56 9.68 14.53
N CYS A 105 -2.01 8.51 14.90
CA CYS A 105 -2.42 7.77 16.09
C CYS A 105 -1.19 7.34 16.90
N GLN A 106 -1.32 7.26 18.22
CA GLN A 106 -0.29 6.70 19.11
C GLN A 106 -0.11 5.20 18.86
N ASP A 107 -1.19 4.47 18.59
CA ASP A 107 -1.13 3.10 18.13
C ASP A 107 -0.96 3.11 16.61
N THR A 108 0.27 2.90 16.16
CA THR A 108 0.64 2.84 14.74
C THR A 108 0.30 1.49 14.10
N GLY A 109 -0.31 0.58 14.86
CA GLY A 109 -0.89 -0.67 14.38
C GLY A 109 0.12 -1.78 14.08
N THR A 110 -0.40 -2.83 13.45
CA THR A 110 0.38 -3.98 12.98
C THR A 110 0.68 -3.81 11.49
N ALA A 111 1.94 -3.96 11.09
CA ALA A 111 2.33 -3.94 9.69
C ALA A 111 1.81 -5.18 8.95
N ILE A 112 0.87 -4.98 8.01
CA ILE A 112 0.29 -6.03 7.18
C ILE A 112 0.68 -5.76 5.72
N VAL A 113 1.26 -6.76 5.06
CA VAL A 113 1.60 -6.70 3.63
C VAL A 113 0.85 -7.78 2.87
N MET A 114 0.12 -7.36 1.84
CA MET A 114 -0.49 -8.26 0.84
C MET A 114 0.25 -8.10 -0.48
N GLY A 115 1.18 -9.01 -0.76
CA GLY A 115 1.92 -9.04 -2.03
C GLY A 115 1.20 -9.90 -3.08
N LYS A 116 1.13 -9.40 -4.32
CA LYS A 116 0.70 -10.18 -5.49
C LYS A 116 1.85 -10.24 -6.49
N LYS A 117 2.64 -11.32 -6.42
CA LYS A 117 3.80 -11.52 -7.30
C LYS A 117 3.38 -12.30 -8.54
N ARG A 118 3.58 -11.71 -9.72
CA ARG A 118 3.37 -12.39 -11.00
C ARG A 118 4.50 -13.38 -11.27
N GLN A 119 4.21 -14.41 -12.05
CA GLN A 119 5.19 -15.45 -12.42
C GLN A 119 6.45 -14.89 -13.10
N GLN A 120 6.32 -13.80 -13.88
CA GLN A 120 7.42 -13.12 -14.57
C GLN A 120 8.03 -11.95 -13.76
N GLY A 121 7.69 -11.82 -12.47
CA GLY A 121 8.29 -10.84 -11.56
C GLY A 121 9.22 -11.54 -10.58
N TRP A 122 10.52 -11.36 -10.74
CA TRP A 122 11.54 -12.04 -9.94
C TRP A 122 12.25 -11.07 -9.03
N THR A 123 12.46 -11.52 -7.80
CA THR A 123 13.20 -10.80 -6.77
C THR A 123 14.45 -11.59 -6.46
N HIS A 124 15.51 -10.87 -6.13
CA HIS A 124 16.76 -11.47 -5.69
C HIS A 124 16.98 -11.16 -4.21
N SER A 125 17.50 -12.11 -3.46
CA SER A 125 18.00 -11.88 -2.11
C SER A 125 19.34 -11.14 -2.16
N SER A 126 19.81 -10.69 -1.00
CA SER A 126 21.06 -9.93 -0.85
C SER A 126 22.32 -10.70 -1.28
N ASP A 127 22.25 -12.03 -1.37
CA ASP A 127 23.30 -12.93 -1.88
C ASP A 127 23.09 -13.33 -3.35
N GLY A 128 22.11 -12.74 -4.04
CA GLY A 128 21.83 -12.97 -5.45
C GLY A 128 20.98 -14.20 -5.76
N ALA A 129 20.59 -14.99 -4.75
CA ALA A 129 19.65 -16.10 -4.93
C ALA A 129 18.22 -15.57 -5.21
N PRO A 130 17.32 -16.36 -5.84
CA PRO A 130 15.92 -15.97 -5.97
C PRO A 130 15.20 -15.94 -4.62
N GLY A 131 14.42 -14.89 -4.35
CA GLY A 131 13.59 -14.75 -3.15
C GLY A 131 14.00 -13.58 -2.24
N GLY A 132 13.77 -13.71 -0.93
CA GLY A 132 14.10 -12.68 0.06
C GLY A 132 13.05 -11.57 0.20
N ASP A 133 11.88 -11.71 -0.42
CA ASP A 133 10.82 -10.70 -0.43
C ASP A 133 10.39 -10.32 0.99
N GLU A 134 10.14 -11.31 1.85
CA GLU A 134 9.69 -11.11 3.23
C GLU A 134 10.75 -10.38 4.06
N GLU A 135 12.03 -10.73 3.90
CA GLU A 135 13.12 -10.06 4.60
C GLU A 135 13.24 -8.60 4.17
N ALA A 136 13.20 -8.34 2.86
CA ALA A 136 13.29 -6.99 2.30
C ALA A 136 12.10 -6.12 2.75
N LEU A 137 10.88 -6.65 2.70
CA LEU A 137 9.68 -5.97 3.20
C LEU A 137 9.78 -5.71 4.70
N ALA A 138 10.17 -6.71 5.50
CA ALA A 138 10.34 -6.57 6.94
C ALA A 138 11.43 -5.56 7.30
N ARG A 139 12.50 -5.47 6.51
CA ARG A 139 13.57 -4.48 6.67
C ARG A 139 13.07 -3.06 6.40
N GLY A 140 12.20 -2.88 5.40
CA GLY A 140 11.55 -1.59 5.13
C GLY A 140 10.60 -1.17 6.24
N VAL A 141 9.81 -2.10 6.77
CA VAL A 141 8.99 -1.89 7.97
C VAL A 141 9.88 -1.47 9.14
N PHE A 142 10.90 -2.27 9.46
CA PHE A 142 11.83 -1.99 10.56
C PHE A 142 12.41 -0.58 10.48
N ARG A 143 12.94 -0.17 9.32
CA ARG A 143 13.48 1.18 9.08
C ARG A 143 12.47 2.32 9.28
N THR A 144 11.17 2.04 9.18
CA THR A 144 10.14 3.05 9.42
C THR A 144 9.96 3.33 10.90
N TYR A 145 10.18 2.31 11.74
CA TYR A 145 9.90 2.33 13.17
C TYR A 145 11.18 2.40 14.04
N THR A 146 12.36 2.58 13.43
CA THR A 146 13.67 2.71 14.11
C THR A 146 14.52 3.79 13.49
#